data_AF-A0A0P4R012-F1
#
_entry.id   AF-A0A0P4R012-F1
#
_cell.length_a   1.000
_cell.length_b   1.000
_cell.length_c   1.000
_cell.angle_alpha   90.00
_cell.angle_beta   90.00
_cell.angle_gamma   90.00
#
_symmetry.space_group_name_H-M   'P 1'
#
loop_
_entity.id
_entity.type
_entity.pdbx_description
1 polymer ?
#
loop_
_entity_poly.entity_id
_entity_poly.type
_entity_poly.pdbx_seq_one_letter_code
_entity_poly.pdbx_strand_id
1 'polypeptide(L)'
;MGWDMSRWSVLPASLDHRVRQLVVQLRRLKDHSGLSLAALAARTPYSKSSWERYLNGKKLPPAGAVEALARLCGADVTRLLALHEVAAQAWSAGRPVPEARPQASRAPSAPSVPSVPPGRGGPPPQTAGDEAPHPAVATVPAAGRQVPLGPLVLGALAVLVVALPVLRPWQDQLGAGRGTGAAMAGRDLGAAPEFTPRPGETFDCRLQRRDGALYAGHSRTGTAVLGSGAEGWDVVEAQCLLRRHGYDPGVVDGVVGGRTLRAVKRLQAGSGLPTDGIVDPATWKALRR
;
A
#
# COMPACT_ATOMS: atom_id res chain seq x y z
N MET A 1 28.39 17.04 5.51
CA MET A 1 27.79 16.37 4.33
C MET A 1 26.39 16.93 4.12
N GLY A 2 25.98 17.25 2.89
CA GLY A 2 24.63 17.76 2.61
C GLY A 2 23.58 16.66 2.62
N TRP A 3 22.57 16.76 3.48
CA TRP A 3 21.42 15.84 3.49
C TRP A 3 20.39 16.32 2.45
N ASP A 4 20.37 15.69 1.27
CA ASP A 4 19.27 15.84 0.31
C ASP A 4 18.00 15.19 0.88
N MET A 5 17.23 15.95 1.65
CA MET A 5 15.83 15.65 1.92
C MET A 5 15.05 15.83 0.61
N SER A 6 15.11 14.81 -0.24
CA SER A 6 14.69 14.84 -1.65
C SER A 6 13.32 15.49 -1.81
N ARG A 7 13.31 16.75 -2.26
CA ARG A 7 12.08 17.54 -2.42
C ARG A 7 11.24 16.97 -3.56
N TRP A 8 10.36 16.04 -3.20
CA TRP A 8 9.54 15.31 -4.15
C TRP A 8 8.67 16.21 -5.01
N SER A 9 8.57 15.88 -6.30
CA SER A 9 7.59 16.53 -7.16
C SER A 9 6.16 16.19 -6.72
N VAL A 10 5.22 17.09 -7.03
CA VAL A 10 3.79 16.85 -6.81
C VAL A 10 3.36 15.68 -7.70
N LEU A 11 2.69 14.68 -7.12
CA LEU A 11 2.19 13.53 -7.88
C LEU A 11 1.05 13.98 -8.82
N PRO A 12 1.02 13.53 -10.09
CA PRO A 12 0.04 13.98 -11.08
C PRO A 12 -1.40 13.95 -10.56
N ALA A 13 -2.21 14.96 -10.92
CA ALA A 13 -3.60 15.04 -10.48
C ALA A 13 -4.42 13.82 -10.97
N SER A 14 -4.18 13.39 -12.21
CA SER A 14 -4.80 12.22 -12.85
C SER A 14 -4.34 10.85 -12.32
N LEU A 15 -3.48 10.80 -11.30
CA LEU A 15 -3.04 9.53 -10.70
C LEU A 15 -4.12 8.98 -9.76
N ASP A 16 -4.64 7.78 -10.07
CA ASP A 16 -5.58 7.01 -9.25
C ASP A 16 -5.14 6.95 -7.77
N HIS A 17 -6.11 7.04 -6.86
CA HIS A 17 -5.82 7.13 -5.42
C HIS A 17 -5.03 5.91 -4.90
N ARG A 18 -5.26 4.70 -5.40
CA ARG A 18 -4.54 3.47 -5.00
C ARG A 18 -3.06 3.54 -5.38
N VAL A 19 -2.79 4.00 -6.61
CA VAL A 19 -1.41 4.20 -7.10
C VAL A 19 -0.73 5.34 -6.35
N ARG A 20 -1.46 6.42 -6.04
CA ARG A 20 -0.98 7.53 -5.21
C ARG A 20 -0.58 7.03 -3.81
N GLN A 21 -1.40 6.19 -3.17
CA GLN A 21 -1.09 5.62 -1.85
C GLN A 21 0.17 4.77 -1.88
N LEU A 22 0.31 3.85 -2.84
CA LEU A 22 1.55 3.05 -3.01
C LEU A 22 2.78 3.96 -3.13
N VAL A 23 2.78 4.91 -4.07
CA VAL A 23 3.95 5.76 -4.34
C VAL A 23 4.32 6.61 -3.11
N VAL A 24 3.33 7.00 -2.29
CA VAL A 24 3.54 7.72 -1.03
C VAL A 24 4.17 6.84 0.04
N GLN A 25 3.71 5.61 0.24
CA GLN A 25 4.34 4.68 1.19
C GLN A 25 5.81 4.42 0.81
N LEU A 26 6.12 4.30 -0.49
CA LEU A 26 7.49 4.15 -0.98
C LEU A 26 8.34 5.41 -0.77
N ARG A 27 7.80 6.61 -1.01
CA ARG A 27 8.49 7.89 -0.69
C ARG A 27 8.86 7.94 0.79
N ARG A 28 7.85 7.75 1.66
CA ARG A 28 8.00 7.74 3.12
C ARG A 28 9.08 6.76 3.56
N LEU A 29 9.03 5.53 3.06
CA LEU A 29 9.97 4.49 3.46
C LEU A 29 11.42 4.84 3.07
N LYS A 30 11.63 5.35 1.85
CA LYS A 30 12.94 5.87 1.43
C LYS A 30 13.37 7.09 2.25
N ASP A 31 12.48 8.01 2.61
CA ASP A 31 12.82 9.20 3.39
C ASP A 31 13.25 8.83 4.83
N HIS A 32 12.55 7.90 5.49
CA HIS A 32 12.95 7.40 6.82
C HIS A 32 14.26 6.60 6.78
N SER A 33 14.65 6.01 5.64
CA SER A 33 15.91 5.28 5.49
C SER A 33 17.16 6.17 5.39
N GLY A 34 16.99 7.48 5.17
CA GLY A 34 18.09 8.42 4.92
C GLY A 34 18.88 8.20 3.62
N LEU A 35 18.52 7.20 2.81
CA LEU A 35 19.23 6.87 1.57
C LEU A 35 18.97 7.92 0.48
N SER A 36 20.04 8.44 -0.14
CA SER A 36 19.90 9.22 -1.37
C SER A 36 19.42 8.34 -2.53
N LEU A 37 18.81 8.95 -3.56
CA LEU A 37 18.40 8.22 -4.77
C LEU A 37 19.57 7.53 -5.50
N ALA A 38 20.80 8.04 -5.33
CA ALA A 38 22.01 7.39 -5.84
C ALA A 38 22.39 6.16 -5.00
N ALA A 39 22.32 6.25 -3.67
CA ALA A 39 22.58 5.12 -2.76
C ALA A 39 21.54 4.00 -2.91
N LEU A 40 20.26 4.36 -3.15
CA LEU A 40 19.21 3.40 -3.45
C LEU A 40 19.44 2.70 -4.80
N ALA A 41 19.86 3.45 -5.84
CA ALA A 41 20.20 2.88 -7.13
C ALA A 41 21.46 1.97 -7.09
N ALA A 42 22.45 2.30 -6.27
CA ALA A 42 23.63 1.45 -6.08
C ALA A 42 23.34 0.15 -5.30
N ARG A 43 22.22 0.08 -4.56
CA ARG A 43 21.81 -1.07 -3.73
C ARG A 43 20.64 -1.86 -4.32
N THR A 44 20.20 -1.58 -5.54
CA THR A 44 19.07 -2.25 -6.21
C THR A 44 19.30 -2.42 -7.72
N PRO A 45 18.59 -3.34 -8.41
CA PRO A 45 18.70 -3.50 -9.87
C PRO A 45 18.14 -2.34 -10.72
N TYR A 46 17.87 -1.17 -10.14
CA TYR A 46 17.13 -0.08 -10.77
C TYR A 46 17.90 1.24 -10.73
N SER A 47 18.07 1.87 -11.90
CA SER A 47 18.77 3.15 -12.02
C SER A 47 18.11 4.27 -11.20
N LYS A 48 18.90 5.31 -10.84
CA LYS A 48 18.40 6.55 -10.23
C LYS A 48 17.21 7.14 -11.02
N SER A 49 17.34 7.20 -12.35
CA SER A 49 16.28 7.68 -13.26
C SER A 49 15.03 6.78 -13.29
N SER A 50 15.15 5.48 -12.98
CA SER A 50 14.00 4.60 -12.80
C SER A 50 13.29 4.88 -11.49
N TRP A 51 14.05 4.96 -10.38
CA TRP A 51 13.54 5.37 -9.07
C TRP A 51 12.83 6.72 -9.10
N GLU A 52 13.39 7.71 -9.79
CA GLU A 52 12.78 9.03 -9.96
C GLU A 52 11.45 8.97 -10.72
N ARG A 53 11.28 8.10 -11.73
CA ARG A 53 9.97 7.92 -12.40
C ARG A 53 8.96 7.25 -11.48
N TYR A 54 9.37 6.21 -10.75
CA TYR A 54 8.50 5.46 -9.84
C TYR A 54 8.03 6.33 -8.67
N LEU A 55 8.96 6.96 -7.97
CA LEU A 55 8.69 7.81 -6.81
C LEU A 55 8.03 9.15 -7.19
N ASN A 56 8.03 9.55 -8.47
CA ASN A 56 7.19 10.67 -8.96
C ASN A 56 5.91 10.23 -9.66
N GLY A 57 5.51 8.95 -9.57
CA GLY A 57 4.25 8.44 -10.14
C GLY A 57 4.17 8.51 -11.67
N LYS A 58 5.29 8.73 -12.38
CA LYS A 58 5.36 8.79 -13.85
C LYS A 58 5.30 7.40 -14.49
N LYS A 59 5.60 6.35 -13.73
CA LYS A 59 5.32 4.94 -14.03
C LYS A 59 5.03 4.22 -12.71
N LEU A 60 4.15 3.22 -12.73
CA LEU A 60 4.04 2.25 -11.64
C LEU A 60 5.40 1.56 -11.41
N PRO A 61 5.90 1.42 -10.16
CA PRO A 61 7.05 0.56 -9.87
C PRO A 61 6.72 -0.91 -10.16
N PRO A 62 7.70 -1.73 -10.60
CA PRO A 62 7.55 -3.17 -10.62
C PRO A 62 7.55 -3.74 -9.19
N ALA A 63 6.94 -4.91 -8.98
CA ALA A 63 6.89 -5.56 -7.67
C ALA A 63 8.28 -5.74 -7.05
N GLY A 64 9.28 -6.17 -7.83
CA GLY A 64 10.68 -6.30 -7.37
C GLY A 64 11.34 -4.99 -6.92
N ALA A 65 10.87 -3.82 -7.36
CA ALA A 65 11.32 -2.54 -6.81
C ALA A 65 10.69 -2.26 -5.44
N VAL A 66 9.38 -2.51 -5.30
CA VAL A 66 8.67 -2.42 -4.01
C VAL A 66 9.32 -3.34 -2.99
N GLU A 67 9.57 -4.58 -3.37
CA GLU A 67 10.21 -5.62 -2.56
C GLU A 67 11.65 -5.27 -2.17
N ALA A 68 12.44 -4.72 -3.11
CA ALA A 68 13.81 -4.29 -2.83
C ALA A 68 13.88 -3.10 -1.85
N LEU A 69 13.01 -2.09 -2.01
CA LEU A 69 12.95 -0.96 -1.07
C LEU A 69 12.41 -1.41 0.30
N ALA A 70 11.40 -2.29 0.33
CA ALA A 70 10.89 -2.88 1.57
C ALA A 70 12.00 -3.58 2.37
N ARG A 71 12.76 -4.49 1.73
CA ARG A 71 13.90 -5.18 2.35
C ARG A 71 15.01 -4.23 2.80
N LEU A 72 15.38 -3.24 1.99
CA LEU A 72 16.45 -2.28 2.32
C LEU A 72 16.13 -1.39 3.53
N CYS A 73 14.85 -1.23 3.87
CA CYS A 73 14.38 -0.38 4.95
C CYS A 73 13.72 -1.15 6.11
N GLY A 74 13.80 -2.49 6.11
CA GLY A 74 13.25 -3.33 7.18
C GLY A 74 11.72 -3.34 7.29
N ALA A 75 11.00 -3.02 6.21
CA ALA A 75 9.54 -2.97 6.20
C ALA A 75 8.89 -4.31 5.84
N ASP A 76 7.62 -4.45 6.22
CA ASP A 76 6.74 -5.56 5.83
C ASP A 76 6.56 -5.61 4.30
N VAL A 77 7.29 -6.56 3.70
CA VAL A 77 7.29 -6.83 2.26
C VAL A 77 5.89 -7.28 1.80
N THR A 78 5.25 -8.17 2.55
CA THR A 78 3.95 -8.76 2.20
C THR A 78 2.87 -7.69 2.12
N ARG A 79 2.80 -6.79 3.11
CA ARG A 79 1.86 -5.67 3.13
C ARG A 79 2.11 -4.66 2.00
N LEU A 80 3.38 -4.40 1.68
CA LEU A 80 3.73 -3.49 0.57
C LEU A 80 3.43 -4.10 -0.80
N LEU A 81 3.56 -5.42 -0.96
CA LEU A 81 3.17 -6.13 -2.19
C LEU A 81 1.65 -6.22 -2.34
N ALA A 82 0.88 -6.43 -1.27
CA ALA A 82 -0.58 -6.36 -1.32
C ALA A 82 -1.08 -4.96 -1.75
N LEU A 83 -0.44 -3.89 -1.25
CA LEU A 83 -0.72 -2.52 -1.71
C LEU A 83 -0.27 -2.28 -3.17
N HIS A 84 0.82 -2.94 -3.61
CA HIS A 84 1.27 -2.91 -5.00
C HIS A 84 0.26 -3.55 -5.95
N GLU A 85 -0.32 -4.69 -5.57
CA GLU A 85 -1.31 -5.40 -6.38
C GLU A 85 -2.57 -4.55 -6.62
N VAL A 86 -3.15 -3.98 -5.55
CA VAL A 86 -4.33 -3.09 -5.63
C VAL A 86 -4.03 -1.85 -6.49
N ALA A 87 -2.81 -1.31 -6.44
CA ALA A 87 -2.36 -0.24 -7.32
C ALA A 87 -2.10 -0.71 -8.77
N ALA A 88 -1.64 -1.94 -8.99
CA ALA A 88 -1.41 -2.49 -10.32
C ALA A 88 -2.72 -2.72 -11.07
N GLN A 89 -3.74 -3.27 -10.40
CA GLN A 89 -5.11 -3.43 -10.91
C GLN A 89 -5.71 -2.07 -11.31
N ALA A 90 -5.51 -1.04 -10.50
CA ALA A 90 -5.93 0.33 -10.80
C ALA A 90 -5.23 0.91 -12.05
N TRP A 91 -3.92 0.69 -12.15
CA TRP A 91 -3.09 1.18 -13.26
C TRP A 91 -3.32 0.43 -14.58
N SER A 92 -3.84 -0.81 -14.54
CA SER A 92 -4.36 -1.49 -15.75
C SER A 92 -5.74 -0.98 -16.14
N ALA A 93 -6.67 -0.84 -15.20
CA ALA A 93 -8.04 -0.37 -15.47
C ALA A 93 -8.08 1.05 -16.07
N GLY A 94 -7.16 1.93 -15.66
CA GLY A 94 -7.03 3.30 -16.19
C GLY A 94 -6.42 3.41 -17.61
N ARG A 95 -6.06 2.31 -18.28
CA ARG A 95 -5.68 2.32 -19.70
C ARG A 95 -6.86 1.91 -20.57
N PRO A 96 -7.23 2.68 -21.61
CA PRO A 96 -8.20 2.21 -22.58
C PRO A 96 -7.65 0.93 -23.23
N VAL A 97 -8.45 -0.14 -23.15
CA VAL A 97 -8.12 -1.41 -23.82
C VAL A 97 -8.12 -1.15 -25.32
N PRO A 98 -7.01 -1.43 -26.05
CA PRO A 98 -7.04 -1.39 -27.51
C PRO A 98 -8.07 -2.41 -27.97
N GLU A 99 -9.14 -1.94 -28.63
CA GLU A 99 -10.31 -2.75 -28.93
C GLU A 99 -9.91 -4.01 -29.71
N ALA A 100 -10.10 -5.16 -29.08
CA ALA A 100 -9.67 -6.43 -29.62
C ALA A 100 -10.59 -6.82 -30.79
N ARG A 101 -10.19 -6.42 -32.00
CA ARG A 101 -10.84 -6.83 -33.26
C ARG A 101 -11.19 -8.32 -33.18
N PRO A 102 -12.45 -8.73 -33.40
CA PRO A 102 -12.84 -10.13 -33.31
C PRO A 102 -11.96 -10.99 -34.23
N GLN A 103 -11.13 -11.85 -33.64
CA GLN A 103 -10.43 -12.86 -34.40
C GLN A 103 -11.47 -13.90 -34.83
N ALA A 104 -11.76 -13.94 -36.14
CA ALA A 104 -12.74 -14.86 -36.69
C ALA A 104 -12.38 -16.31 -36.30
N SER A 105 -13.34 -17.01 -35.67
CA SER A 105 -13.11 -18.30 -35.03
C SER A 105 -12.54 -19.34 -36.00
N ARG A 106 -11.37 -19.89 -35.66
CA ARG A 106 -10.67 -20.92 -36.42
C ARG A 106 -11.35 -22.27 -36.23
N ALA A 107 -12.12 -22.72 -37.22
CA ALA A 107 -12.66 -24.09 -37.26
C ALA A 107 -11.54 -25.12 -37.62
N PRO A 108 -11.57 -26.36 -37.10
CA PRO A 108 -10.47 -27.33 -37.25
C PRO A 108 -10.74 -28.46 -38.27
N SER A 109 -9.69 -28.84 -39.01
CA SER A 109 -9.43 -30.13 -39.73
C SER A 109 -8.24 -29.91 -40.68
N ALA A 110 -7.39 -30.85 -41.10
CA ALA A 110 -6.98 -32.20 -40.66
C ALA A 110 -5.61 -32.48 -41.36
N PRO A 111 -4.84 -33.55 -41.04
CA PRO A 111 -3.39 -33.57 -41.34
C PRO A 111 -2.98 -34.18 -42.70
N SER A 112 -1.79 -33.78 -43.18
CA SER A 112 -1.00 -34.45 -44.24
C SER A 112 0.50 -34.46 -43.87
N VAL A 113 1.23 -35.47 -44.36
CA VAL A 113 2.61 -35.85 -43.98
C VAL A 113 3.70 -35.35 -44.98
N PRO A 114 5.02 -35.44 -44.68
CA PRO A 114 6.05 -34.58 -45.30
C PRO A 114 6.77 -35.14 -46.54
N SER A 115 7.49 -34.26 -47.26
CA SER A 115 8.41 -34.57 -48.38
C SER A 115 9.68 -33.71 -48.37
N VAL A 116 10.85 -34.31 -48.63
CA VAL A 116 12.21 -33.70 -48.63
C VAL A 116 13.17 -34.58 -49.48
N PRO A 117 14.27 -34.11 -50.14
CA PRO A 117 14.62 -32.77 -50.66
C PRO A 117 14.40 -32.79 -52.21
N PRO A 118 15.35 -32.80 -53.19
CA PRO A 118 16.79 -32.39 -53.33
C PRO A 118 16.96 -31.02 -54.07
N GLY A 119 18.14 -30.48 -54.39
CA GLY A 119 19.53 -30.77 -53.98
C GLY A 119 20.61 -30.22 -54.96
N ARG A 120 21.88 -30.08 -54.50
CA ARG A 120 23.13 -29.65 -55.20
C ARG A 120 23.29 -28.14 -55.53
N GLY A 121 24.52 -27.60 -55.38
CA GLY A 121 24.80 -26.17 -55.60
C GLY A 121 26.25 -25.61 -55.56
N GLY A 122 27.28 -26.35 -55.11
CA GLY A 122 28.71 -25.95 -55.24
C GLY A 122 29.26 -24.92 -54.21
N PRO A 123 30.61 -24.72 -54.10
CA PRO A 123 31.24 -24.01 -52.97
C PRO A 123 32.18 -22.82 -53.40
N PRO A 124 33.25 -22.38 -52.68
CA PRO A 124 33.40 -20.99 -52.18
C PRO A 124 34.65 -20.27 -52.78
N PRO A 125 35.17 -19.10 -52.28
CA PRO A 125 35.96 -19.03 -51.02
C PRO A 125 36.02 -17.67 -50.23
N GLN A 126 36.40 -17.72 -48.94
CA GLN A 126 37.23 -16.77 -48.13
C GLN A 126 36.82 -15.25 -48.05
N THR A 127 37.13 -14.44 -47.03
CA THR A 127 38.21 -14.36 -46.00
C THR A 127 37.63 -13.95 -44.60
N ALA A 128 38.06 -14.52 -43.47
CA ALA A 128 39.22 -14.22 -42.57
C ALA A 128 38.89 -13.27 -41.37
N GLY A 129 39.62 -13.41 -40.25
CA GLY A 129 39.31 -12.81 -38.94
C GLY A 129 38.67 -13.82 -37.98
N ASP A 130 39.43 -14.77 -37.44
CA ASP A 130 40.16 -14.68 -36.15
C ASP A 130 39.21 -14.60 -34.93
N GLU A 131 38.96 -15.71 -34.23
CA GLU A 131 39.82 -16.33 -33.19
C GLU A 131 39.59 -15.68 -31.81
N ALA A 132 38.47 -16.00 -31.14
CA ALA A 132 38.34 -17.10 -30.15
C ALA A 132 38.46 -16.58 -28.68
N PRO A 133 38.40 -17.43 -27.64
CA PRO A 133 37.14 -18.09 -27.25
C PRO A 133 36.74 -17.85 -25.77
N HIS A 134 35.48 -18.14 -25.44
CA HIS A 134 35.03 -18.29 -24.05
C HIS A 134 35.44 -19.67 -23.47
N PRO A 135 35.97 -19.75 -22.24
CA PRO A 135 35.68 -20.87 -21.34
C PRO A 135 34.36 -20.54 -20.58
N ALA A 136 33.30 -21.34 -20.67
CA ALA A 136 33.16 -22.76 -20.31
C ALA A 136 33.13 -22.98 -18.79
N VAL A 137 32.01 -23.58 -18.35
CA VAL A 137 31.61 -23.86 -16.96
C VAL A 137 32.66 -24.72 -16.22
N ALA A 138 32.92 -24.39 -14.95
CA ALA A 138 33.60 -25.26 -14.00
C ALA A 138 32.67 -25.62 -12.83
N THR A 139 32.76 -26.86 -12.34
CA THR A 139 31.77 -27.48 -11.44
C THR A 139 32.07 -27.25 -9.95
N VAL A 140 31.03 -27.32 -9.13
CA VAL A 140 31.05 -27.23 -7.66
C VAL A 140 31.89 -28.35 -7.01
N PRO A 141 32.60 -28.04 -5.91
CA PRO A 141 32.73 -28.96 -4.78
C PRO A 141 32.08 -28.38 -3.51
N ALA A 142 31.48 -29.25 -2.70
CA ALA A 142 30.77 -28.86 -1.49
C ALA A 142 31.69 -28.84 -0.26
N ALA A 143 31.62 -27.78 0.53
CA ALA A 143 32.02 -27.76 1.94
C ALA A 143 30.99 -26.91 2.72
N GLY A 144 30.46 -27.31 3.87
CA GLY A 144 30.87 -28.45 4.71
C GLY A 144 31.40 -27.99 6.07
N ARG A 145 30.68 -27.09 6.76
CA ARG A 145 31.02 -26.66 8.12
C ARG A 145 29.78 -26.67 9.00
N GLN A 146 29.60 -27.77 9.72
CA GLN A 146 28.60 -27.91 10.78
C GLN A 146 29.00 -27.01 11.97
N VAL A 147 28.00 -26.53 12.71
CA VAL A 147 28.18 -25.90 14.03
C VAL A 147 27.47 -26.80 15.05
N PRO A 148 28.17 -27.31 16.08
CA PRO A 148 27.60 -28.30 16.98
C PRO A 148 26.61 -27.66 17.96
N LEU A 149 25.46 -28.32 18.17
CA LEU A 149 24.72 -28.19 19.43
C LEU A 149 25.42 -29.01 20.51
N GLY A 150 25.50 -28.47 21.72
CA GLY A 150 25.94 -29.15 22.94
C GLY A 150 24.99 -28.81 24.11
N PRO A 151 24.85 -29.67 25.15
CA PRO A 151 23.54 -29.84 25.77
C PRO A 151 23.42 -29.46 27.25
N LEU A 152 22.15 -29.23 27.65
CA LEU A 152 21.49 -29.60 28.91
C LEU A 152 22.17 -29.33 30.27
N VAL A 153 21.42 -28.64 31.14
CA VAL A 153 21.28 -29.02 32.55
C VAL A 153 19.79 -29.11 32.88
N LEU A 154 19.34 -30.22 33.48
CA LEU A 154 18.01 -30.33 34.08
C LEU A 154 18.03 -29.82 35.53
N GLY A 155 16.98 -29.11 35.94
CA GLY A 155 16.57 -28.94 37.33
C GLY A 155 15.07 -29.18 37.42
N ALA A 156 14.61 -30.08 38.28
CA ALA A 156 13.28 -30.70 38.15
C ALA A 156 12.37 -30.57 39.39
N LEU A 157 11.06 -30.41 39.10
CA LEU A 157 9.88 -30.91 39.83
C LEU A 157 9.63 -30.55 41.31
N ALA A 158 8.51 -29.85 41.55
CA ALA A 158 7.43 -30.16 42.52
C ALA A 158 6.20 -29.24 42.21
N VAL A 159 4.96 -29.73 41.92
CA VAL A 159 3.87 -30.17 42.84
C VAL A 159 3.25 -28.96 43.61
N LEU A 160 1.93 -28.67 43.68
CA LEU A 160 0.65 -29.41 43.47
C LEU A 160 -0.48 -28.44 42.95
N VAL A 161 -1.08 -28.59 41.75
CA VAL A 161 -2.43 -29.16 41.41
C VAL A 161 -3.71 -28.36 41.80
N VAL A 162 -4.66 -28.26 40.83
CA VAL A 162 -6.11 -27.90 40.91
C VAL A 162 -6.56 -26.45 41.24
N ALA A 163 -7.12 -25.80 40.22
CA ALA A 163 -8.47 -25.20 40.26
C ALA A 163 -9.03 -25.09 38.82
N LEU A 164 -10.09 -25.84 38.50
CA LEU A 164 -10.77 -25.75 37.19
C LEU A 164 -11.78 -24.58 37.18
N PRO A 165 -12.03 -23.93 36.02
CA PRO A 165 -12.92 -22.78 35.95
C PRO A 165 -14.38 -23.20 36.17
N VAL A 166 -14.99 -22.72 37.25
CA VAL A 166 -16.41 -22.94 37.53
C VAL A 166 -17.25 -22.06 36.61
N LEU A 167 -17.63 -22.62 35.46
CA LEU A 167 -18.73 -22.14 34.63
C LEU A 167 -20.05 -22.25 35.43
N ARG A 168 -20.45 -21.16 36.09
CA ARG A 168 -21.80 -20.99 36.64
C ARG A 168 -22.63 -20.19 35.61
N PRO A 169 -23.52 -20.82 34.84
CA PRO A 169 -24.42 -20.08 33.97
C PRO A 169 -25.41 -19.27 34.83
N TRP A 170 -25.47 -17.97 34.60
CA TRP A 170 -26.59 -17.15 35.08
C TRP A 170 -27.70 -17.22 34.02
N GLN A 171 -28.62 -18.16 34.22
CA GLN A 171 -29.88 -18.21 33.48
C GLN A 171 -31.02 -17.66 34.34
N ASP A 172 -32.04 -17.16 33.65
CA ASP A 172 -33.42 -17.00 34.11
C ASP A 172 -33.70 -16.08 35.31
N GLN A 173 -33.65 -14.77 35.03
CA GLN A 173 -34.78 -13.91 35.43
C GLN A 173 -35.58 -13.49 34.19
N LEU A 174 -36.42 -14.39 33.69
CA LEU A 174 -37.51 -14.06 32.76
C LEU A 174 -38.65 -13.37 33.52
N GLY A 175 -38.41 -12.12 33.94
CA GLY A 175 -39.43 -11.25 34.51
C GLY A 175 -40.47 -10.88 33.44
N ALA A 176 -41.65 -11.50 33.47
CA ALA A 176 -42.70 -11.37 32.46
C ALA A 176 -43.43 -10.00 32.51
N GLY A 177 -42.72 -8.92 32.16
CA GLY A 177 -43.27 -7.58 32.01
C GLY A 177 -44.14 -7.47 30.75
N ARG A 178 -45.46 -7.57 30.93
CA ARG A 178 -46.47 -7.52 29.84
C ARG A 178 -46.66 -6.09 29.29
N GLY A 179 -45.69 -5.60 28.52
CA GLY A 179 -45.76 -4.33 27.79
C GLY A 179 -46.29 -4.49 26.36
N THR A 180 -47.09 -3.54 25.89
CA THR A 180 -47.62 -3.51 24.52
C THR A 180 -46.52 -3.35 23.47
N GLY A 181 -46.60 -4.13 22.40
CA GLY A 181 -45.52 -4.23 21.42
C GLY A 181 -45.27 -2.96 20.60
N ALA A 182 -44.02 -2.50 20.61
CA ALA A 182 -43.41 -1.86 19.44
C ALA A 182 -42.51 -2.91 18.78
N ALA A 183 -42.69 -3.14 17.48
CA ALA A 183 -41.87 -4.12 16.77
C ALA A 183 -40.43 -3.61 16.65
N MET A 184 -39.54 -4.12 17.52
CA MET A 184 -38.10 -4.05 17.33
C MET A 184 -37.73 -4.97 16.17
N ALA A 185 -38.06 -4.55 14.95
CA ALA A 185 -37.47 -5.08 13.74
C ALA A 185 -35.95 -5.04 13.92
N GLY A 186 -35.29 -6.17 13.61
CA GLY A 186 -33.84 -6.21 13.63
C GLY A 186 -33.34 -5.12 12.69
N ARG A 187 -32.69 -4.08 13.25
CA ARG A 187 -31.97 -3.13 12.41
C ARG A 187 -30.84 -3.93 11.79
N ASP A 188 -30.93 -4.15 10.49
CA ASP A 188 -29.80 -4.63 9.70
C ASP A 188 -28.55 -3.86 10.11
N LEU A 189 -27.43 -4.57 10.17
CA LEU A 189 -26.11 -3.93 10.11
C LEU A 189 -25.85 -3.47 8.66
N GLY A 190 -26.82 -2.75 8.10
CA GLY A 190 -26.74 -2.12 6.79
C GLY A 190 -25.50 -1.25 6.77
N ALA A 191 -24.72 -1.37 5.69
CA ALA A 191 -23.53 -0.56 5.51
C ALA A 191 -23.87 0.92 5.73
N ALA A 192 -23.02 1.62 6.49
CA ALA A 192 -23.20 3.04 6.71
C ALA A 192 -23.36 3.74 5.35
N PRO A 193 -24.33 4.66 5.19
CA PRO A 193 -24.72 5.17 3.89
C PRO A 193 -23.52 5.70 3.12
N GLU A 194 -23.37 5.21 1.89
CA GLU A 194 -22.25 5.53 1.01
C GLU A 194 -22.11 7.05 0.86
N PHE A 195 -20.90 7.56 1.04
CA PHE A 195 -20.67 9.00 1.04
C PHE A 195 -20.73 9.51 -0.41
N THR A 196 -21.83 10.15 -0.77
CA THR A 196 -21.97 10.87 -2.05
C THR A 196 -21.69 12.36 -1.82
N PRO A 197 -20.57 12.92 -2.29
CA PRO A 197 -20.32 14.36 -2.18
C PRO A 197 -21.31 15.14 -3.05
N ARG A 198 -22.00 16.13 -2.46
CA ARG A 198 -22.89 17.05 -3.20
C ARG A 198 -22.25 18.44 -3.31
N PRO A 199 -22.19 19.05 -4.50
CA PRO A 199 -21.66 20.40 -4.66
C PRO A 199 -22.39 21.42 -3.78
N GLY A 200 -21.65 22.09 -2.89
CA GLY A 200 -22.19 23.09 -1.97
C GLY A 200 -22.77 22.57 -0.66
N GLU A 201 -22.82 21.24 -0.44
CA GLU A 201 -23.16 20.69 0.88
C GLU A 201 -21.97 20.85 1.84
N THR A 202 -22.26 21.21 3.10
CA THR A 202 -21.22 21.49 4.10
C THR A 202 -21.59 20.91 5.45
N PHE A 203 -20.65 20.25 6.12
CA PHE A 203 -20.91 19.53 7.37
C PHE A 203 -20.43 20.29 8.61
N ASP A 204 -21.24 20.29 9.67
CA ASP A 204 -20.93 20.90 10.96
C ASP A 204 -19.91 20.11 11.80
N CYS A 205 -19.03 20.82 12.51
CA CYS A 205 -17.96 20.22 13.30
C CYS A 205 -18.31 20.11 14.79
N ARG A 206 -18.93 19.01 15.22
CA ARG A 206 -19.30 18.77 16.63
C ARG A 206 -18.13 18.16 17.42
N LEU A 207 -17.19 19.03 17.81
CA LEU A 207 -15.98 18.62 18.53
C LEU A 207 -16.29 18.05 19.93
N GLN A 208 -15.82 16.83 20.20
CA GLN A 208 -15.90 16.14 21.49
C GLN A 208 -14.57 15.45 21.82
N ARG A 209 -14.20 15.34 23.09
CA ARG A 209 -13.14 14.41 23.53
C ARG A 209 -13.75 13.09 23.99
N ARG A 210 -13.09 11.98 23.65
CA ARG A 210 -13.38 10.62 24.12
C ARG A 210 -12.03 9.92 24.31
N ASP A 211 -11.85 9.26 25.46
CA ASP A 211 -10.61 8.50 25.76
C ASP A 211 -9.32 9.34 25.58
N GLY A 212 -9.40 10.62 25.98
CA GLY A 212 -8.37 11.65 25.77
C GLY A 212 -8.33 12.24 24.35
N ALA A 213 -8.62 11.45 23.33
CA ALA A 213 -8.58 11.83 21.92
C ALA A 213 -9.73 12.77 21.49
N LEU A 214 -9.46 13.66 20.56
CA LEU A 214 -10.42 14.59 19.95
C LEU A 214 -11.13 13.94 18.73
N TYR A 215 -12.44 14.15 18.63
CA TYR A 215 -13.30 13.71 17.51
C TYR A 215 -14.23 14.86 17.07
N ALA A 216 -14.64 14.87 15.80
CA ALA A 216 -15.63 15.82 15.26
C ALA A 216 -17.04 15.21 15.07
N GLY A 217 -17.17 13.89 15.25
CA GLY A 217 -18.44 13.17 15.24
C GLY A 217 -18.75 12.45 13.93
N HIS A 218 -17.91 12.59 12.91
CA HIS A 218 -18.13 12.05 11.57
C HIS A 218 -17.39 10.73 11.35
N SER A 219 -16.20 10.57 11.93
CA SER A 219 -15.48 9.29 11.88
C SER A 219 -14.66 9.01 13.14
N ARG A 220 -14.61 7.72 13.50
CA ARG A 220 -13.74 7.19 14.56
C ARG A 220 -12.38 6.69 14.07
N THR A 221 -12.08 6.83 12.77
CA THR A 221 -10.83 6.32 12.19
C THR A 221 -9.59 6.92 12.85
N GLY A 222 -8.55 6.12 13.01
CA GLY A 222 -7.19 6.58 13.33
C GLY A 222 -6.14 5.98 12.40
N THR A 223 -6.59 5.30 11.34
CA THR A 223 -5.76 4.40 10.52
C THR A 223 -6.02 4.51 9.01
N ALA A 224 -7.15 5.08 8.59
CA ALA A 224 -7.41 5.39 7.19
C ALA A 224 -6.34 6.35 6.64
N VAL A 225 -5.98 6.21 5.37
CA VAL A 225 -4.95 7.03 4.73
C VAL A 225 -5.60 7.91 3.66
N LEU A 226 -5.79 9.20 3.97
CA LEU A 226 -6.47 10.17 3.12
C LEU A 226 -5.46 11.01 2.34
N GLY A 227 -5.61 11.06 1.01
CA GLY A 227 -4.74 11.87 0.15
C GLY A 227 -5.51 12.69 -0.87
N SER A 228 -4.80 13.35 -1.78
CA SER A 228 -5.39 14.17 -2.84
C SER A 228 -6.49 13.43 -3.60
N GLY A 229 -7.70 13.98 -3.62
CA GLY A 229 -8.87 13.36 -4.27
C GLY A 229 -9.51 12.19 -3.49
N ALA A 230 -9.17 12.00 -2.21
CA ALA A 230 -9.99 11.18 -1.32
C ALA A 230 -11.26 11.93 -0.91
N GLU A 231 -12.33 11.19 -0.68
CA GLU A 231 -13.63 11.68 -0.21
C GLU A 231 -14.21 10.73 0.85
N GLY A 232 -15.14 11.22 1.68
CA GLY A 232 -15.78 10.39 2.71
C GLY A 232 -15.96 11.08 4.07
N TRP A 233 -16.72 10.43 4.96
CA TRP A 233 -16.87 10.84 6.38
C TRP A 233 -15.53 10.96 7.14
N ASP A 234 -14.53 10.16 6.75
CA ASP A 234 -13.15 10.29 7.25
C ASP A 234 -12.52 11.65 6.85
N VAL A 235 -12.83 12.17 5.67
CA VAL A 235 -12.35 13.48 5.21
C VAL A 235 -13.08 14.61 5.93
N VAL A 236 -14.39 14.48 6.15
CA VAL A 236 -15.19 15.42 6.96
C VAL A 236 -14.60 15.56 8.36
N GLU A 237 -14.33 14.42 9.03
CA GLU A 237 -13.67 14.36 10.33
C GLU A 237 -12.29 15.05 10.30
N ALA A 238 -11.45 14.75 9.29
CA ALA A 238 -10.13 15.36 9.15
C ALA A 238 -10.20 16.89 8.92
N GLN A 239 -11.11 17.37 8.06
CA GLN A 239 -11.33 18.81 7.81
C GLN A 239 -11.76 19.54 9.10
N CYS A 240 -12.68 18.96 9.87
CA CYS A 240 -13.09 19.54 11.15
C CYS A 240 -11.96 19.61 12.19
N LEU A 241 -11.14 18.57 12.30
CA LEU A 241 -9.99 18.56 13.21
C LEU A 241 -8.88 19.53 12.73
N LEU A 242 -8.61 19.63 11.43
CA LEU A 242 -7.70 20.63 10.85
C LEU A 242 -8.14 22.05 11.20
N ARG A 243 -9.44 22.36 11.02
CA ARG A 243 -10.02 23.67 11.36
C ARG A 243 -9.86 23.98 12.85
N ARG A 244 -10.08 23.01 13.75
CA ARG A 244 -9.84 23.16 15.20
C ARG A 244 -8.37 23.49 15.54
N HIS A 245 -7.41 22.91 14.82
CA HIS A 245 -5.98 23.19 15.01
C HIS A 245 -5.50 24.46 14.28
N GLY A 246 -6.40 25.32 13.77
CA GLY A 246 -6.04 26.56 13.06
C GLY A 246 -5.57 26.36 11.60
N TYR A 247 -5.68 25.14 11.08
CA TYR A 247 -5.29 24.80 9.73
C TYR A 247 -6.51 24.84 8.79
N ASP A 248 -6.87 26.04 8.33
CA ASP A 248 -7.98 26.24 7.37
C ASP A 248 -7.98 25.22 6.21
N PRO A 249 -8.95 24.28 6.16
CA PRO A 249 -9.10 23.33 5.08
C PRO A 249 -9.92 23.90 3.91
N GLY A 250 -10.51 25.09 4.05
CA GLY A 250 -11.62 25.57 3.23
C GLY A 250 -12.98 25.14 3.78
N VAL A 251 -13.87 24.75 2.87
CA VAL A 251 -15.18 24.17 3.19
C VAL A 251 -14.99 22.79 3.85
N VAL A 252 -15.95 22.38 4.67
CA VAL A 252 -16.04 20.99 5.17
C VAL A 252 -17.03 20.27 4.27
N ASP A 253 -16.55 19.90 3.09
CA ASP A 253 -17.30 19.25 2.00
C ASP A 253 -17.08 17.73 1.95
N GLY A 254 -16.19 17.20 2.79
CA GLY A 254 -15.77 15.80 2.77
C GLY A 254 -14.88 15.43 1.59
N VAL A 255 -14.24 16.39 0.92
CA VAL A 255 -13.35 16.16 -0.24
C VAL A 255 -11.95 16.73 0.01
N VAL A 256 -10.90 15.95 -0.29
CA VAL A 256 -9.50 16.39 -0.13
C VAL A 256 -9.06 17.27 -1.30
N GLY A 257 -9.62 18.48 -1.33
CA GLY A 257 -9.28 19.56 -2.25
C GLY A 257 -7.96 20.29 -1.90
N GLY A 258 -7.59 21.25 -2.75
CA GLY A 258 -6.30 21.96 -2.65
C GLY A 258 -6.10 22.80 -1.38
N ARG A 259 -7.18 23.24 -0.71
CA ARG A 259 -7.09 23.90 0.62
C ARG A 259 -6.83 22.86 1.72
N THR A 260 -7.61 21.78 1.77
CA THR A 260 -7.40 20.61 2.65
C THR A 260 -5.96 20.10 2.60
N LEU A 261 -5.38 19.90 1.41
CA LEU A 261 -3.98 19.47 1.26
C LEU A 261 -2.96 20.45 1.84
N ARG A 262 -3.20 21.76 1.74
CA ARG A 262 -2.33 22.79 2.34
C ARG A 262 -2.48 22.83 3.86
N ALA A 263 -3.68 22.60 4.38
CA ALA A 263 -3.94 22.47 5.81
C ALA A 263 -3.19 21.26 6.41
N VAL A 264 -3.32 20.07 5.80
CA VAL A 264 -2.62 18.85 6.24
C VAL A 264 -1.10 19.07 6.26
N LYS A 265 -0.53 19.67 5.22
CA LYS A 265 0.91 19.97 5.17
C LYS A 265 1.36 20.92 6.28
N ARG A 266 0.59 21.98 6.56
CA ARG A 266 0.90 22.92 7.65
C ARG A 266 0.84 22.22 9.02
N LEU A 267 -0.15 21.36 9.26
CA LEU A 267 -0.24 20.54 10.48
C LEU A 267 0.97 19.60 10.60
N GLN A 268 1.30 18.88 9.53
CA GLN A 268 2.42 17.92 9.52
C GLN A 268 3.74 18.63 9.85
N ALA A 269 4.03 19.76 9.17
CA ALA A 269 5.22 20.56 9.45
C ALA A 269 5.26 21.08 10.91
N GLY A 270 4.15 21.60 11.43
CA GLY A 270 4.03 22.04 12.83
C GLY A 270 4.08 20.90 13.86
N SER A 271 3.90 19.64 13.42
CA SER A 271 3.93 18.44 14.27
C SER A 271 5.23 17.63 14.13
N GLY A 272 6.21 18.10 13.34
CA GLY A 272 7.44 17.35 13.05
C GLY A 272 7.24 16.11 12.17
N LEU A 273 6.15 16.04 11.41
CA LEU A 273 5.78 14.91 10.54
C LEU A 273 6.19 15.15 9.08
N PRO A 274 6.41 14.08 8.28
CA PRO A 274 6.65 14.19 6.83
C PRO A 274 5.57 15.02 6.13
N THR A 275 5.97 16.10 5.47
CA THR A 275 5.06 17.12 4.91
C THR A 275 4.50 16.73 3.51
N ASP A 276 3.97 15.53 3.40
CA ASP A 276 3.46 14.97 2.15
C ASP A 276 2.02 15.41 1.79
N GLY A 277 1.25 15.85 2.79
CA GLY A 277 -0.15 16.27 2.68
C GLY A 277 -1.16 15.14 2.81
N ILE A 278 -0.79 14.02 3.42
CA ILE A 278 -1.59 12.79 3.49
C ILE A 278 -1.86 12.40 4.94
N VAL A 279 -3.15 12.40 5.30
CA VAL A 279 -3.62 12.08 6.65
C VAL A 279 -3.50 10.58 6.85
N ASP A 280 -2.53 10.17 7.65
CA ASP A 280 -2.15 8.78 7.95
C ASP A 280 -2.20 8.54 9.47
N PRO A 281 -1.85 7.35 10.00
CA PRO A 281 -1.91 7.09 11.44
C PRO A 281 -1.12 8.10 12.30
N ALA A 282 0.03 8.60 11.82
CA ALA A 282 0.81 9.61 12.53
C ALA A 282 0.11 10.98 12.51
N THR A 283 -0.42 11.39 11.36
CA THR A 283 -1.18 12.64 11.20
C THR A 283 -2.52 12.60 11.96
N TRP A 284 -3.21 11.45 12.01
CA TRP A 284 -4.37 11.24 12.87
C TRP A 284 -4.01 11.41 14.35
N LYS A 285 -2.87 10.85 14.79
CA LYS A 285 -2.35 11.06 16.16
C LYS A 285 -1.94 12.52 16.44
N ALA A 286 -1.76 13.36 15.43
CA ALA A 286 -1.63 14.82 15.61
C ALA A 286 -3.00 15.49 15.66
N LEU A 287 -3.90 15.22 14.70
CA LEU A 287 -5.26 15.74 14.63
C LEU A 287 -6.09 15.47 15.89
N ARG A 288 -5.92 14.31 16.52
CA ARG A 288 -6.70 13.87 17.69
C ARG A 288 -6.12 14.32 19.04
N ARG A 289 -5.09 15.17 19.08
CA ARG A 289 -4.59 15.80 20.32
C ARG A 289 -5.50 16.94 20.77
#